data_AF-A0A434ILN4-F1
#
_entry.id   AF-A0A434ILN4-F1
#
_cell.length_a   1.000
_cell.length_b   1.000
_cell.length_c   1.000
_cell.angle_alpha   90.00
_cell.angle_beta   90.00
_cell.angle_gamma   90.00
#
_symmetry.space_group_name_H-M   'P 1'
#
loop_
_entity.id
_entity.type
_entity.pdbx_description
1 polymer ?
#
loop_
_entity_poly.entity_id
_entity_poly.type
_entity_poly.pdbx_seq_one_letter_code
_entity_poly.pdbx_strand_id
1 'polypeptide(L)' 'MAGVELTAAGALLALIIGLVCSGIGGAIGGIAIGGKSLGNELAAMMGSFYGPIAGVPGLVAGLIILALIG' A
#
# COMPACT_ATOMS: atom_id res chain seq x y z
N MET A 1 26.98 6.70 9.89
CA MET A 1 25.55 6.44 9.71
C MET A 1 25.47 5.02 9.18
N ALA A 2 24.80 4.10 9.88
CA ALA A 2 24.66 2.74 9.37
C ALA A 2 23.83 2.82 8.07
N GLY A 3 24.45 2.48 6.92
CA GLY A 3 23.73 2.41 5.64
C GLY A 3 22.63 1.36 5.74
N VAL A 4 21.45 1.69 5.26
CA VAL A 4 20.32 0.76 5.23
C VAL A 4 20.51 -0.13 4.02
N GLU A 5 21.07 -1.33 4.23
CA GLU A 5 21.19 -2.30 3.14
C GLU A 5 19.83 -2.89 2.77
N LEU A 6 19.38 -2.63 1.54
CA LEU A 6 18.17 -3.24 0.99
C LEU A 6 18.46 -4.68 0.55
N THR A 7 18.23 -5.63 1.46
CA THR A 7 18.27 -7.06 1.14
C THR A 7 17.03 -7.48 0.35
N ALA A 8 17.15 -8.53 -0.48
CA ALA A 8 16.01 -9.09 -1.22
C ALA A 8 14.87 -9.55 -0.29
N ALA A 9 15.20 -10.13 0.86
CA ALA A 9 14.22 -10.51 1.87
C ALA A 9 13.50 -9.29 2.47
N GLY A 10 14.25 -8.21 2.75
CA GLY A 10 13.67 -6.95 3.25
C GLY A 10 12.73 -6.30 2.24
N ALA A 11 13.14 -6.25 0.96
CA ALA A 11 12.30 -5.73 -0.12
C ALA A 11 11.00 -6.55 -0.28
N LEU A 12 11.11 -7.89 -0.26
CA LEU A 12 9.93 -8.77 -0.33
C LEU A 12 8.99 -8.57 0.86
N LEU A 13 9.54 -8.47 2.07
CA LEU A 13 8.75 -8.23 3.28
C LEU A 13 8.04 -6.87 3.21
N ALA A 14 8.72 -5.84 2.74
CA ALA A 14 8.14 -4.52 2.52
C ALA A 14 7.02 -4.56 1.48
N LEU A 15 7.19 -5.30 0.37
CA LEU A 15 6.13 -5.50 -0.63
C LEU A 15 4.89 -6.18 -0.05
N ILE A 16 5.06 -7.23 0.76
CA ILE A 16 3.95 -7.94 1.39
C ILE A 16 3.21 -7.02 2.37
N ILE A 17 3.94 -6.36 3.27
CA ILE A 17 3.36 -5.45 4.26
C ILE A 17 2.66 -4.28 3.57
N GLY A 18 3.33 -3.66 2.60
CA GLY A 18 2.78 -2.53 1.86
C GLY A 18 1.54 -2.90 1.05
N LEU A 19 1.46 -4.09 0.46
CA LEU A 19 0.26 -4.60 -0.20
C LEU A 19 -0.92 -4.72 0.79
N VAL A 20 -0.69 -5.32 1.96
CA VAL A 20 -1.72 -5.46 3.00
C VAL A 20 -2.17 -4.09 3.52
N CYS A 21 -1.22 -3.22 3.88
CA CYS A 21 -1.50 -1.87 4.33
C CYS A 21 -2.24 -1.05 3.26
N SER A 22 -1.90 -1.22 2.00
CA SER A 22 -2.57 -0.54 0.90
C SER A 22 -4.02 -1.02 0.72
N GLY A 23 -4.30 -2.31 0.92
CA GLY A 23 -5.66 -2.83 0.92
C GLY A 23 -6.48 -2.28 2.09
N ILE A 24 -5.89 -2.22 3.29
CA ILE A 24 -6.54 -1.66 4.48
C ILE A 24 -6.82 -0.16 4.30
N GLY A 25 -5.81 0.61 3.89
CA GLY A 25 -5.95 2.04 3.65
C GLY A 25 -6.96 2.34 2.53
N GLY A 26 -6.94 1.53 1.47
CA GLY A 26 -7.93 1.56 0.40
C GLY A 26 -9.35 1.31 0.91
N ALA A 27 -9.56 0.27 1.74
CA ALA A 27 -10.86 -0.04 2.31
C ALA A 27 -11.41 1.12 3.16
N ILE A 28 -10.56 1.70 4.02
CA ILE A 28 -10.92 2.85 4.86
C ILE A 28 -11.29 4.05 3.98
N GLY A 29 -10.49 4.35 2.95
CA GLY A 29 -10.78 5.42 1.99
C GLY A 29 -12.07 5.17 1.21
N GLY A 30 -12.31 3.94 0.78
CA GLY A 30 -13.53 3.52 0.10
C GLY A 30 -14.78 3.79 0.94
N ILE A 31 -14.76 3.37 2.21
CA ILE A 31 -15.85 3.68 3.16
C ILE A 31 -16.04 5.18 3.32
N ALA A 32 -14.94 5.93 3.52
CA ALA A 32 -14.99 7.37 3.76
C ALA A 32 -15.60 8.17 2.59
N ILE A 33 -15.37 7.74 1.35
CA ILE A 33 -15.80 8.46 0.14
C ILE A 33 -17.15 7.92 -0.38
N GLY A 34 -17.30 6.59 -0.46
CA GLY A 34 -18.42 5.93 -1.13
C GLY A 34 -19.44 5.26 -0.20
N GLY A 35 -19.14 5.15 1.10
CA GLY A 35 -19.96 4.39 2.05
C GLY A 35 -21.42 4.87 2.14
N LYS A 36 -21.66 6.19 2.03
CA LYS A 36 -23.02 6.75 2.08
C LYS A 36 -23.89 6.39 0.87
N SER A 37 -23.28 6.07 -0.27
CA SER A 37 -24.00 5.80 -1.52
C SER A 37 -24.08 4.31 -1.85
N LEU A 38 -23.03 3.55 -1.52
CA LEU A 38 -22.89 2.13 -1.86
C LEU A 38 -23.13 1.19 -0.66
N GLY A 39 -23.17 1.74 0.56
CA GLY A 39 -23.05 0.96 1.78
C GLY A 39 -21.60 0.66 2.12
N ASN A 40 -21.31 0.50 3.42
CA ASN A 40 -19.93 0.39 3.91
C ASN A 40 -19.22 -0.86 3.40
N GLU A 41 -19.92 -1.98 3.26
CA GLU A 41 -19.32 -3.26 2.88
C GLU A 41 -18.86 -3.26 1.42
N LEU A 42 -19.74 -2.85 0.49
CA LEU A 42 -19.38 -2.72 -0.92
C LEU A 42 -18.32 -1.64 -1.13
N ALA A 43 -18.41 -0.52 -0.41
CA ALA A 43 -17.42 0.55 -0.47
C ALA A 43 -16.04 0.09 0.04
N ALA A 44 -15.99 -0.72 1.10
CA ALA A 44 -14.76 -1.32 1.61
C ALA A 44 -14.16 -2.32 0.63
N MET A 45 -14.99 -3.17 0.01
CA MET A 45 -14.52 -4.12 -1.02
C MET A 45 -13.90 -3.39 -2.21
N MET A 46 -14.58 -2.37 -2.75
CA MET A 46 -14.04 -1.54 -3.82
C MET A 46 -12.78 -0.80 -3.39
N GLY A 47 -12.80 -0.17 -2.22
CA GLY A 47 -11.62 0.50 -1.68
C GLY A 47 -10.42 -0.42 -1.54
N SER A 48 -10.61 -1.63 -0.99
CA SER A 48 -9.54 -2.61 -0.79
C SER A 48 -8.96 -3.14 -2.10
N PHE A 49 -9.78 -3.27 -3.15
CA PHE A 49 -9.36 -3.72 -4.47
C PHE A 49 -8.57 -2.66 -5.23
N TYR A 50 -9.00 -1.39 -5.14
CA TYR A 50 -8.34 -0.27 -5.84
C TYR A 50 -7.21 0.37 -5.03
N GLY A 51 -7.17 0.18 -3.70
CA GLY A 51 -6.11 0.68 -2.83
C GLY A 51 -4.71 0.34 -3.32
N PRO A 52 -4.41 -0.95 -3.62
CA PRO A 52 -3.13 -1.39 -4.17
C PRO A 52 -2.69 -0.68 -5.45
N ILE A 53 -3.62 -0.16 -6.27
CA ILE A 53 -3.28 0.50 -7.53
C ILE A 53 -2.45 1.76 -7.28
N ALA A 54 -2.69 2.49 -6.18
CA ALA A 54 -1.88 3.64 -5.80
C ALA A 54 -0.78 3.26 -4.79
N GLY A 55 -1.08 2.37 -3.83
CA GLY A 55 -0.13 2.03 -2.77
C GLY A 55 1.06 1.20 -3.25
N VAL A 56 0.87 0.25 -4.17
CA VAL A 56 1.97 -0.58 -4.68
C VAL A 56 2.95 0.25 -5.52
N PRO A 57 2.54 1.10 -6.47
CA PRO A 57 3.49 1.98 -7.18
C PRO A 57 4.25 2.92 -6.25
N GLY A 58 3.58 3.51 -5.25
CA GLY A 58 4.25 4.35 -4.25
C GLY A 58 5.29 3.59 -3.44
N LEU A 59 4.97 2.36 -3.04
CA LEU A 59 5.89 1.45 -2.33
C LEU A 59 7.09 1.07 -3.20
N VAL A 60 6.86 0.70 -4.47
CA VAL A 60 7.93 0.39 -5.43
C VAL A 60 8.84 1.59 -5.64
N ALA A 61 8.28 2.79 -5.81
CA ALA A 61 9.07 4.01 -5.92
C ALA A 61 9.90 4.27 -4.66
N GLY A 62 9.34 4.06 -3.47
CA GLY A 62 10.06 4.17 -2.20
C GLY A 62 11.21 3.18 -2.08
N LEU A 63 11.02 1.92 -2.51
CA LEU A 63 12.07 0.90 -2.53
C LEU A 63 13.17 1.23 -3.54
N ILE A 64 12.83 1.78 -4.71
CA ILE A 64 13.82 2.24 -5.70
C ILE A 64 14.64 3.38 -5.11
N ILE A 65 14.02 4.38 -4.48
CA ILE A 65 14.74 5.48 -3.84
C ILE A 65 15.65 4.93 -2.75
N LEU A 66 15.14 4.05 -1.89
CA LEU A 66 15.94 3.44 -0.83
C LEU A 66 17.13 2.65 -1.39
N ALA A 67 16.99 1.98 -2.53
CA ALA A 67 18.10 1.28 -3.19
C ALA A 67 19.17 2.22 -3.76
N LEU A 68 18.81 3.48 -4.08
CA LEU A 68 19.71 4.46 -4.68
C LEU A 68 20.45 5.31 -3.65
N ILE A 69 19.82 5.62 -2.51
CA ILE A 69 20.35 6.58 -1.52
C ILE A 69 20.44 6.03 -0.09
N GLY A 70 19.99 4.79 0.14
CA GLY A 70 19.96 4.12 1.45
C GLY A 70 21.30 3.57 1.91
#